data_AF-A0A0E0EPV0-F1
#
_entry.id   AF-A0A0E0EPV0-F1
#
_cell.length_a   1.000
_cell.length_b   1.000
_cell.length_c   1.000
_cell.angle_alpha   90.00
_cell.angle_beta   90.00
_cell.angle_gamma   90.00
#
_symmetry.space_group_name_H-M   'P 1'
#
loop_
_entity.id
_entity.type
_entity.pdbx_description
1 polymer ?
#
loop_
_entity_poly.entity_id
_entity_poly.type
_entity_poly.pdbx_seq_one_letter_code
_entity_poly.pdbx_strand_id
1 'polypeptide(L)'
;MRPSGACESSNGTTSRREGALEAEDEMRRKEEGEGMAEAEVEVANWRLLARRIRDWNEEWWVGFGNSMQGCCGTGFVETGILCALDDALACDDADKYVFFDAVHPSERAYKIIADAFINTTSPVFH
;
A
#
# COMPACT_ATOMS: atom_id res chain seq x y z
N MET A 1 -14.93 -34.82 -11.91
CA MET A 1 -13.48 -34.72 -11.60
C MET A 1 -13.21 -33.36 -10.95
N ARG A 2 -12.74 -33.33 -9.69
CA ARG A 2 -12.23 -32.15 -8.97
C ARG A 2 -10.75 -32.40 -8.68
N PRO A 3 -9.86 -31.40 -8.73
CA PRO A 3 -8.44 -31.62 -8.47
C PRO A 3 -8.19 -31.79 -6.97
N SER A 4 -7.36 -32.78 -6.67
CA SER A 4 -6.78 -33.08 -5.36
C SER A 4 -5.81 -31.97 -4.94
N GLY A 5 -5.88 -31.54 -3.68
CA GLY A 5 -4.92 -30.60 -3.09
C GLY A 5 -5.52 -29.63 -2.08
N ALA A 6 -6.25 -30.13 -1.08
CA ALA A 6 -6.53 -29.36 0.14
C ALA A 6 -5.47 -29.77 1.17
N CYS A 7 -4.74 -28.82 1.75
CA CYS A 7 -3.93 -29.08 2.94
C CYS A 7 -4.87 -29.43 4.10
N GLU A 8 -4.83 -30.68 4.56
CA GLU A 8 -5.54 -31.13 5.75
C GLU A 8 -4.94 -30.44 6.99
N SER A 9 -5.75 -29.62 7.66
CA SER A 9 -5.37 -29.03 8.94
C SER A 9 -5.44 -30.08 10.04
N SER A 10 -4.29 -30.49 10.56
CA SER A 10 -4.23 -31.25 11.80
C SER A 10 -4.76 -30.41 12.97
N ASN A 11 -5.65 -31.00 13.77
CA ASN A 11 -6.31 -30.40 14.95
C ASN A 11 -5.34 -30.08 16.13
N GLY A 12 -4.05 -29.90 15.87
CA GLY A 12 -3.03 -29.53 16.86
C GLY A 12 -2.51 -28.08 16.73
N THR A 13 -3.12 -27.25 15.89
CA THR A 13 -2.59 -25.93 15.50
C THR A 13 -3.36 -24.73 16.07
N THR A 14 -4.51 -24.91 16.72
CA THR A 14 -5.32 -23.81 17.28
C THR A 14 -4.56 -23.03 18.36
N SER A 15 -3.98 -23.71 19.35
CA SER A 15 -3.22 -23.04 20.43
C SER A 15 -1.96 -22.31 19.93
N ARG A 16 -1.28 -22.84 18.91
CA ARG A 16 -0.08 -22.20 18.34
C ARG A 16 -0.45 -21.01 17.43
N ARG A 17 -1.61 -21.05 16.77
CA ARG A 17 -2.16 -19.92 16.00
C ARG A 17 -2.67 -18.82 16.92
N GLU A 18 -3.33 -19.17 18.02
CA GLU A 18 -3.78 -18.22 19.05
C GLU A 18 -2.59 -17.49 19.66
N GLY A 19 -1.52 -18.21 20.04
CA GLY A 19 -0.29 -17.58 20.53
C GLY A 19 0.44 -16.72 19.48
N ALA A 20 0.34 -17.06 18.19
CA ALA A 20 0.88 -16.23 17.11
C ALA A 20 0.07 -14.94 16.92
N LEU A 21 -1.27 -15.03 16.97
CA LEU A 21 -2.15 -13.87 16.89
C LEU A 21 -1.99 -12.94 18.11
N GLU A 22 -1.81 -13.49 19.31
CA GLU A 22 -1.50 -12.70 20.52
C GLU A 22 -0.14 -12.01 20.41
N ALA A 23 0.88 -12.69 19.87
CA ALA A 23 2.20 -12.10 19.65
C ALA A 23 2.18 -11.00 18.57
N GLU A 24 1.38 -11.17 17.51
CA GLU A 24 1.16 -10.16 16.48
C GLU A 24 0.40 -8.93 17.04
N ASP A 25 -0.60 -9.16 17.90
CA ASP A 25 -1.37 -8.08 18.53
C ASP A 25 -0.56 -7.34 19.61
N GLU A 26 0.37 -8.03 20.28
CA GLU A 26 1.35 -7.41 21.19
C GLU A 26 2.41 -6.62 20.42
N MET A 27 2.93 -7.13 19.29
CA MET A 27 3.84 -6.38 18.43
C MET A 27 3.18 -5.12 17.87
N ARG A 28 1.92 -5.22 17.42
CA ARG A 28 1.13 -4.07 16.98
C ARG A 28 0.98 -3.01 18.08
N ARG A 29 0.71 -3.44 19.32
CA ARG A 29 0.61 -2.53 20.47
C ARG A 29 1.94 -1.87 20.85
N LYS A 30 3.07 -2.54 20.61
CA LYS A 30 4.42 -1.98 20.87
C LYS A 30 4.83 -0.98 19.79
N GLU A 31 4.48 -1.23 18.53
CA GLU A 31 4.68 -0.26 17.44
C GLU A 31 3.85 1.02 17.65
N GLU A 32 2.64 0.91 18.20
CA GLU A 32 1.79 2.07 18.56
C GLU A 32 2.31 2.85 19.79
N GLY A 33 3.34 2.36 20.50
CA GLY A 33 3.83 2.91 21.77
C GLY A 33 5.17 3.66 21.71
N GLU A 34 5.90 3.60 20.59
CA GLU A 34 7.20 4.27 20.44
C GLU A 34 7.04 5.49 19.51
N GLY A 35 7.05 6.68 20.11
CA GLY A 35 6.74 7.93 19.43
C GLY A 35 7.58 8.20 18.17
N MET A 36 6.91 8.35 17.03
CA MET A 36 7.50 8.76 15.75
C MET A 36 6.51 9.57 14.93
N ALA A 37 6.43 10.89 15.16
CA ALA A 37 5.46 11.75 14.47
C ALA A 37 5.69 11.90 12.95
N GLU A 38 6.86 11.52 12.42
CA GLU A 38 7.15 11.58 10.97
C GLU A 38 7.05 10.20 10.30
N ALA A 39 7.63 9.17 10.91
CA ALA A 39 7.55 7.81 10.37
C ALA A 39 6.12 7.25 10.45
N GLU A 40 5.28 7.69 11.39
CA GLU A 40 3.87 7.28 11.43
C GLU A 40 3.10 7.70 10.18
N VAL A 41 3.30 8.92 9.69
CA VAL A 41 2.59 9.42 8.50
C VAL A 41 2.99 8.61 7.27
N GLU A 42 4.28 8.33 7.11
CA GLU A 42 4.79 7.51 6.01
C GLU A 42 4.34 6.04 6.11
N VAL A 43 4.47 5.43 7.30
CA VAL A 43 4.05 4.05 7.56
C VAL A 43 2.54 3.91 7.35
N ALA A 44 1.76 4.89 7.80
CA ALA A 44 0.32 4.87 7.61
C ALA A 44 -0.06 5.10 6.12
N ASN A 45 0.64 5.99 5.39
CA ASN A 45 0.47 6.17 3.94
C ASN A 45 0.66 4.85 3.22
N TRP A 46 1.77 4.16 3.50
CA TRP A 46 2.06 2.89 2.87
C TRP A 46 1.10 1.79 3.28
N ARG A 47 0.67 1.73 4.55
CA ARG A 47 -0.37 0.79 5.01
C ARG A 47 -1.71 1.02 4.34
N LEU A 48 -2.12 2.28 4.12
CA LEU A 48 -3.35 2.58 3.39
C LEU A 48 -3.23 2.19 1.92
N LEU A 49 -2.15 2.59 1.27
CA LEU A 49 -1.89 2.27 -0.13
C LEU A 49 -1.81 0.77 -0.38
N ALA A 50 -1.07 0.02 0.44
CA ALA A 50 -0.94 -1.43 0.32
C ALA A 50 -2.29 -2.15 0.52
N ARG A 51 -3.12 -1.69 1.47
CA ARG A 51 -4.49 -2.23 1.63
C ARG A 51 -5.32 -2.01 0.38
N ARG A 52 -5.26 -0.80 -0.17
CA ARG A 52 -5.98 -0.40 -1.39
C ARG A 52 -5.53 -1.24 -2.58
N ILE A 53 -4.22 -1.32 -2.85
CA ILE A 53 -3.64 -2.13 -3.95
C ILE A 53 -4.03 -3.61 -3.83
N ARG A 54 -4.20 -4.14 -2.61
CA ARG A 54 -4.60 -5.54 -2.41
C ARG A 54 -6.08 -5.79 -2.72
N ASP A 55 -6.96 -4.83 -2.43
CA ASP A 55 -8.40 -4.93 -2.66
C ASP A 55 -8.82 -4.27 -3.98
N TRP A 56 -8.63 -5.01 -5.08
CA TRP A 56 -8.98 -4.62 -6.47
C TRP A 56 -10.48 -4.47 -6.74
N ASN A 57 -11.33 -4.64 -5.74
CA ASN A 57 -12.79 -4.62 -5.90
C ASN A 57 -13.44 -3.32 -5.38
N GLU A 58 -12.64 -2.33 -4.99
CA GLU A 58 -13.09 -1.04 -4.44
C GLU A 58 -13.07 0.11 -5.45
N GLU A 59 -13.93 1.12 -5.27
CA GLU A 59 -14.07 2.26 -6.20
C GLU A 59 -12.78 3.06 -6.45
N TRP A 60 -11.79 3.02 -5.55
CA TRP A 60 -10.56 3.81 -5.69
C TRP A 60 -9.70 3.39 -6.90
N TRP A 61 -9.83 2.15 -7.43
CA TRP A 61 -9.14 1.73 -8.64
C TRP A 61 -9.73 2.35 -9.91
N VAL A 62 -10.97 2.86 -9.86
CA VAL A 62 -11.65 3.46 -11.02
C VAL A 62 -10.81 4.61 -11.55
N GLY A 63 -10.26 4.46 -12.75
CA GLY A 63 -9.39 5.45 -13.41
C GLY A 63 -7.89 5.14 -13.32
N PHE A 64 -7.44 4.25 -12.44
CA PHE A 64 -6.08 3.68 -12.54
C PHE A 64 -6.09 2.50 -13.53
N GLY A 65 -5.16 2.53 -14.48
CA GLY A 65 -4.91 1.47 -15.46
C GLY A 65 -3.66 0.65 -15.20
N ASN A 66 -2.75 1.11 -14.34
CA ASN A 66 -1.50 0.40 -14.01
C ASN A 66 -1.09 0.62 -12.55
N SER A 67 -0.83 -0.46 -11.82
CA SER A 67 -0.30 -0.42 -10.45
C SER A 67 1.02 -1.19 -10.28
N MET A 68 1.54 -1.76 -11.36
CA MET A 68 2.69 -2.67 -11.34
C MET A 68 3.98 -2.00 -11.81
N GLN A 69 3.85 -0.89 -12.54
CA GLN A 69 4.94 -0.10 -13.10
C GLN A 69 4.72 1.37 -12.77
N GLY A 70 5.82 2.11 -12.64
CA GLY A 70 5.84 3.56 -12.67
C GLY A 70 5.51 4.11 -14.07
N CYS A 71 5.04 5.35 -14.11
CA CYS A 71 4.82 6.12 -15.33
C CYS A 71 6.14 6.53 -16.02
N CYS A 72 7.21 6.73 -15.25
CA CYS A 72 8.52 7.15 -15.75
C CYS A 72 9.40 5.97 -16.21
N GLY A 73 10.09 6.15 -17.35
CA GLY A 73 11.17 5.27 -17.78
C GLY A 73 10.66 3.87 -18.11
N THR A 74 11.33 2.84 -17.60
CA THR A 74 10.77 1.47 -17.66
C THR A 74 9.71 1.22 -16.58
N GLY A 75 9.65 2.08 -15.56
CA GLY A 75 8.72 1.99 -14.44
C GLY A 75 9.10 0.93 -13.40
N PHE A 76 10.29 0.35 -13.49
CA PHE A 76 10.71 -0.77 -12.62
C PHE A 76 11.88 -0.45 -11.70
N VAL A 77 12.77 0.45 -12.12
CA VAL A 77 14.02 0.73 -11.39
C VAL A 77 14.24 2.22 -11.23
N GLU A 78 13.74 3.02 -12.17
CA GLU A 78 13.93 4.46 -12.22
C GLU A 78 13.23 5.12 -11.03
N THR A 79 13.96 5.99 -10.34
CA THR A 79 13.41 6.79 -9.25
C THR A 79 14.06 8.17 -9.20
N GLY A 80 13.29 9.18 -8.78
CA GLY A 80 13.76 10.53 -8.52
C GLY A 80 14.53 11.14 -9.70
N ILE A 81 15.85 11.35 -9.53
CA ILE A 81 16.70 12.00 -10.54
C ILE A 81 16.70 11.24 -11.88
N LEU A 82 16.56 9.91 -11.86
CA LEU A 82 16.54 9.10 -13.09
C LEU A 82 15.31 9.43 -13.95
N CYS A 83 14.23 9.88 -13.33
CA CYS A 83 13.03 10.33 -14.01
C CYS A 83 13.09 11.79 -14.46
N ALA A 84 13.89 12.62 -13.78
CA ALA A 84 14.07 14.02 -14.16
C ALA A 84 15.10 14.22 -15.30
N LEU A 85 15.95 13.22 -15.55
CA LEU A 85 16.96 13.28 -16.62
C LEU A 85 16.38 12.96 -18.00
N ASP A 86 15.21 12.32 -18.05
CA ASP A 86 14.66 11.74 -19.26
C ASP A 86 13.12 11.92 -19.30
N ASP A 87 12.66 13.17 -19.16
CA ASP A 87 11.23 13.54 -19.22
C ASP A 87 10.52 12.99 -20.48
N ALA A 88 11.28 12.75 -21.57
CA ALA A 88 10.78 12.13 -22.81
C ALA A 88 10.34 10.67 -22.66
N LEU A 89 10.66 10.01 -21.54
CA LEU A 89 10.27 8.64 -21.21
C LEU A 89 9.16 8.57 -20.15
N ALA A 90 8.61 9.71 -19.74
CA ALA A 90 7.40 9.72 -18.92
C ALA A 90 6.17 9.36 -19.76
N CYS A 91 5.22 8.64 -19.15
CA CYS A 91 3.95 8.36 -19.76
C CYS A 91 3.12 9.63 -20.01
N ASP A 92 2.20 9.59 -20.99
CA ASP A 92 1.38 10.75 -21.36
C ASP A 92 0.41 11.19 -20.25
N ASP A 93 0.02 10.27 -19.36
CA ASP A 93 -1.00 10.52 -18.34
C ASP A 93 -0.69 9.74 -17.04
N ALA A 94 -0.03 10.42 -16.11
CA ALA A 94 0.35 9.87 -14.82
C ALA A 94 -0.84 9.52 -13.91
N ASP A 95 -2.04 10.09 -14.14
CA ASP A 95 -3.23 9.81 -13.33
C ASP A 95 -3.77 8.39 -13.56
N LYS A 96 -3.36 7.74 -14.66
CA LYS A 96 -3.66 6.33 -14.92
C LYS A 96 -2.73 5.37 -14.19
N TYR A 97 -1.67 5.85 -13.54
CA TYR A 97 -0.70 5.03 -12.84
C TYR A 97 -0.81 5.24 -11.34
N VAL A 98 -0.75 4.16 -10.56
CA VAL A 98 -0.67 4.25 -9.09
C VAL A 98 0.68 4.84 -8.67
N PHE A 99 1.74 4.56 -9.43
CA PHE A 99 3.10 5.03 -9.17
C PHE A 99 3.61 5.96 -10.27
N PHE A 100 4.25 7.06 -9.88
CA PHE A 100 4.94 7.94 -10.82
C PHE A 100 6.27 7.33 -11.27
N ASP A 101 7.08 6.85 -10.32
CA ASP A 101 8.33 6.14 -10.57
C ASP A 101 8.30 4.74 -9.94
N ALA A 102 9.43 4.03 -9.82
CA ALA A 102 9.44 2.67 -9.30
C ALA A 102 8.98 2.54 -7.83
N VAL A 103 8.98 3.61 -7.04
CA VAL A 103 8.70 3.55 -5.60
C VAL A 103 7.73 4.63 -5.09
N HIS A 104 7.65 5.77 -5.76
CA HIS A 104 6.81 6.90 -5.36
C HIS A 104 5.43 6.84 -6.03
N PRO A 105 4.34 6.95 -5.26
CA PRO A 105 2.98 7.10 -5.77
C PRO A 105 2.83 8.30 -6.71
N SER A 106 1.86 8.24 -7.62
CA SER A 106 1.44 9.39 -8.42
C SER A 106 0.74 10.44 -7.57
N GLU A 107 0.65 11.68 -8.07
CA GLU A 107 -0.08 12.75 -7.38
C GLU A 107 -1.52 12.35 -7.08
N ARG A 108 -2.20 11.72 -8.04
CA ARG A 108 -3.56 11.21 -7.84
C ARG A 108 -3.64 10.16 -6.74
N ALA A 109 -2.68 9.23 -6.68
CA ALA A 109 -2.63 8.25 -5.60
C ALA A 109 -2.40 8.92 -4.23
N TYR A 110 -1.48 9.88 -4.16
CA TYR A 110 -1.27 10.69 -2.96
C TYR A 110 -2.51 11.45 -2.53
N LYS A 111 -3.27 12.04 -3.46
CA LYS A 111 -4.52 12.74 -3.17
C LYS A 111 -5.56 11.83 -2.52
N ILE A 112 -5.76 10.64 -3.07
CA ILE A 112 -6.70 9.65 -2.51
C ILE A 112 -6.27 9.23 -1.09
N ILE A 113 -4.97 9.01 -0.88
CA ILE A 113 -4.44 8.66 0.44
C ILE A 113 -4.64 9.83 1.41
N ALA A 114 -4.29 11.05 1.02
CA ALA A 114 -4.44 12.24 1.83
C ALA A 114 -5.92 12.51 2.19
N ASP A 115 -6.84 12.36 1.26
CA ASP A 115 -8.28 12.48 1.52
C ASP A 115 -8.75 11.42 2.53
N ALA A 116 -8.26 10.18 2.41
CA ALA A 116 -8.54 9.12 3.37
C ALA A 116 -7.98 9.44 4.77
N PHE A 117 -6.80 10.05 4.85
CA PHE A 117 -6.23 10.51 6.13
C PHE A 117 -7.03 11.62 6.74
N ILE A 118 -7.31 12.68 5.98
CA ILE A 118 -8.04 13.84 6.48
C ILE A 118 -9.43 13.40 6.94
N ASN A 119 -10.12 12.53 6.20
CA ASN A 119 -11.45 12.06 6.61
C ASN A 119 -11.40 11.16 7.86
N THR A 120 -10.35 10.39 8.06
CA THR A 120 -10.21 9.53 9.25
C THR A 120 -9.71 10.28 10.48
N THR A 121 -8.91 11.33 10.30
CA THR A 121 -8.28 12.10 11.40
C THR A 121 -9.00 13.41 11.74
N SER A 122 -9.76 14.00 10.81
CA SER A 122 -10.56 15.21 11.06
C SER A 122 -11.47 15.13 12.30
N PRO A 123 -12.09 13.98 12.66
CA PRO A 123 -12.86 13.86 13.90
C PRO A 123 -12.05 14.03 15.19
N VAL A 124 -10.72 13.93 15.12
CA VAL A 124 -9.79 14.03 16.27
C VAL A 124 -9.39 15.48 16.54
N PHE A 125 -9.47 16.35 15.52
CA PHE A 125 -8.99 17.73 15.57
C PHE A 125 -10.10 18.80 15.64
N HIS A 126 -11.36 18.39 15.87
CA HIS A 126 -12.49 19.27 16.14
C HIS A 126 -12.93 19.22 17.61
#